data_AF-A0A7J4JMN9-F1
#
_entry.id   AF-A0A7J4JMN9-F1
#
_cell.length_a   1.000
_cell.length_b   1.000
_cell.length_c   1.000
_cell.angle_alpha   90.00
_cell.angle_beta   90.00
_cell.angle_gamma   90.00
#
_symmetry.space_group_name_H-M   'P 1'
#
loop_
_entity.id
_entity.type
_entity.pdbx_description
1 polymer ?
#
loop_
_entity_poly.entity_id
_entity_poly.type
_entity_poly.pdbx_seq_one_letter_code
_entity_poly.pdbx_strand_id
1 'polypeptide(L)'
;MNSAVIIKFEADAIAAQDDILPQFNAYMQQSAHSPSFVHDKEGYFRLSYDEKAGISSAGVMELGKFLQTSGFTVTAIKSASAGESVLATEVKYEKSGKEGSVVLSTVRIY
;
A
#
# COMPACT_ATOMS: atom_id res chain seq x y z
N MET A 1 18.82 13.43 -5.40
CA MET A 1 18.05 12.66 -6.40
C MET A 1 16.81 12.14 -5.70
N ASN A 2 15.62 12.27 -6.29
CA ASN A 2 14.43 11.64 -5.70
C ASN A 2 14.51 10.15 -6.05
N SER A 3 14.86 9.34 -5.06
CA SER A 3 14.90 7.89 -5.21
C SER A 3 13.46 7.37 -5.30
N ALA A 4 13.22 6.44 -6.23
CA ALA A 4 11.91 5.85 -6.46
C ALA A 4 11.93 4.36 -6.13
N VAL A 5 10.84 3.86 -5.58
CA VAL A 5 10.65 2.45 -5.25
C VAL A 5 9.35 1.95 -5.88
N ILE A 6 9.28 0.66 -6.21
CA ILE A 6 8.02 -0.03 -6.43
C ILE A 6 7.58 -0.70 -5.13
N ILE A 7 6.38 -0.35 -4.67
CA ILE A 7 5.69 -1.04 -3.59
C ILE A 7 4.66 -1.99 -4.20
N LYS A 8 4.77 -3.27 -3.85
CA LYS A 8 3.75 -4.28 -4.09
C LYS A 8 2.72 -4.22 -2.96
N PHE A 9 1.46 -4.32 -3.32
CA PHE A 9 0.31 -4.26 -2.44
C PHE A 9 -0.51 -5.53 -2.59
N GLU A 10 -0.71 -6.23 -1.48
CA GLU A 10 -1.47 -7.47 -1.42
C GLU A 10 -2.65 -7.29 -0.45
N ALA A 11 -3.86 -7.40 -0.97
CA ALA A 11 -5.09 -7.26 -0.19
C ALA A 11 -5.54 -8.63 0.34
N ASP A 12 -5.97 -8.68 1.60
CA ASP A 12 -6.66 -9.86 2.13
C ASP A 12 -8.05 -10.06 1.50
N ALA A 13 -8.76 -11.12 1.90
CA ALA A 13 -10.06 -11.45 1.29
C ALA A 13 -11.14 -10.38 1.54
N ILE A 14 -11.06 -9.64 2.65
CA ILE A 14 -12.01 -8.58 3.00
C ILE A 14 -11.67 -7.30 2.23
N ALA A 15 -10.39 -6.96 2.21
CA ALA A 15 -9.84 -5.86 1.42
C ALA A 15 -10.11 -6.01 -0.08
N ALA A 16 -10.04 -7.23 -0.60
CA ALA A 16 -10.40 -7.54 -1.98
C ALA A 16 -11.92 -7.37 -2.25
N GLN A 17 -12.79 -7.62 -1.25
CA GLN A 17 -14.23 -7.39 -1.38
C GLN A 17 -14.59 -5.90 -1.32
N ASP A 18 -13.79 -5.11 -0.60
CA ASP A 18 -13.97 -3.67 -0.47
C ASP A 18 -13.40 -2.87 -1.65
N ASP A 19 -12.92 -3.54 -2.71
CA ASP A 19 -12.27 -2.95 -3.88
C ASP A 19 -11.16 -1.94 -3.51
N ILE A 20 -10.46 -2.17 -2.38
CA ILE A 20 -9.48 -1.20 -1.88
C ILE A 20 -8.32 -1.02 -2.85
N LEU A 21 -7.93 -2.08 -3.53
CA LEU A 21 -6.79 -2.08 -4.43
C LEU A 21 -7.09 -1.27 -5.71
N PRO A 22 -8.22 -1.47 -6.41
CA PRO A 22 -8.68 -0.55 -7.46
C PRO A 22 -8.83 0.90 -7.00
N GLN A 23 -9.40 1.15 -5.82
CA GLN A 23 -9.60 2.50 -5.28
C GLN A 23 -8.26 3.19 -4.98
N PHE A 24 -7.33 2.48 -4.36
CA PHE A 24 -5.98 2.98 -4.09
C PHE A 24 -5.23 3.23 -5.40
N ASN A 25 -5.39 2.38 -6.41
CA ASN A 25 -4.80 2.64 -7.73
C ASN A 25 -5.37 3.89 -8.41
N ALA A 26 -6.68 4.11 -8.34
CA ALA A 26 -7.28 5.35 -8.84
C ALA A 26 -6.74 6.57 -8.10
N TYR A 27 -6.63 6.50 -6.76
CA TYR A 27 -6.01 7.55 -5.94
C TYR A 27 -4.57 7.85 -6.36
N MET A 28 -3.77 6.79 -6.58
CA MET A 28 -2.36 6.92 -6.96
C MET A 28 -2.19 7.61 -8.32
N GLN A 29 -3.06 7.30 -9.29
CA GLN A 29 -3.03 7.90 -10.62
C GLN A 29 -3.58 9.34 -10.64
N GLN A 30 -4.63 9.62 -9.87
CA GLN A 30 -5.38 10.88 -9.95
C GLN A 30 -4.90 11.94 -8.94
N SER A 31 -4.55 11.54 -7.72
CA SER A 31 -4.21 12.46 -6.63
C SER A 31 -2.72 12.48 -6.33
N ALA A 32 -2.08 11.30 -6.25
CA ALA A 32 -0.63 11.22 -6.02
C ALA A 32 0.19 11.40 -7.31
N HIS A 33 -0.47 11.37 -8.48
CA HIS A 33 0.13 11.48 -9.81
C HIS A 33 1.33 10.56 -10.03
N SER A 34 1.23 9.32 -9.56
CA SER A 34 2.32 8.35 -9.66
C SER A 34 1.96 7.19 -10.58
N PRO A 35 2.93 6.67 -11.37
CA PRO A 35 2.72 5.46 -12.15
C PRO A 35 2.35 4.27 -11.26
N SER A 36 1.22 3.64 -11.58
CA SER A 36 0.76 2.46 -10.88
C SER A 36 -0.11 1.58 -11.77
N PHE A 37 -0.12 0.28 -11.48
CA PHE A 37 -0.99 -0.68 -12.15
C PHE A 37 -1.43 -1.77 -11.17
N VAL A 38 -2.53 -2.42 -11.51
CA VAL A 38 -3.06 -3.59 -10.79
C VAL A 38 -3.06 -4.77 -11.76
N HIS A 39 -2.56 -5.91 -11.30
CA HIS A 39 -2.60 -7.17 -12.03
C HIS A 39 -3.11 -8.27 -11.09
N ASP A 40 -4.16 -8.98 -11.51
CA ASP A 40 -4.91 -9.93 -10.69
C ASP A 40 -5.38 -9.34 -9.35
N LYS A 41 -4.70 -9.69 -8.26
CA LYS A 41 -4.98 -9.26 -6.87
C LYS A 41 -3.83 -8.46 -6.27
N GLU A 42 -2.89 -8.03 -7.09
CA GLU A 42 -1.67 -7.36 -6.67
C GLU A 42 -1.58 -5.97 -7.32
N GLY A 43 -1.25 -4.97 -6.51
CA GLY A 43 -1.00 -3.61 -6.99
C GLY A 43 0.47 -3.29 -6.96
N TYR A 44 0.94 -2.57 -7.98
CA TYR A 44 2.33 -2.15 -8.11
C TYR A 44 2.36 -0.62 -8.24
N PHE A 45 2.97 0.03 -7.26
CA PHE A 45 2.94 1.48 -7.09
C PHE A 45 4.35 2.02 -7.09
N ARG A 46 4.69 2.85 -8.09
CA ARG A 46 5.93 3.61 -8.03
C ARG A 46 5.73 4.74 -7.01
N LEU A 47 6.66 4.91 -6.08
CA LEU A 47 6.60 5.95 -5.07
C LEU A 47 7.94 6.64 -4.95
N SER A 48 7.92 7.97 -4.79
CA SER A 48 9.11 8.69 -4.35
C SER A 48 9.30 8.43 -2.87
N TYR A 49 10.53 8.15 -2.43
CA TYR A 49 10.83 8.00 -1.02
C TYR A 49 12.02 8.87 -0.63
N ASP A 50 11.97 9.39 0.60
CA ASP A 50 13.14 9.95 1.25
C ASP A 50 13.98 8.81 1.80
N GLU A 51 15.23 8.70 1.34
CA GLU A 51 16.17 7.68 1.80
C GLU A 51 16.36 7.69 3.32
N LYS A 52 16.19 8.86 3.96
CA LYS A 52 16.26 8.99 5.42
C LYS A 52 15.03 8.45 6.14
N ALA A 53 13.86 8.44 5.49
CA ALA A 53 12.62 7.90 6.04
C ALA A 53 12.49 6.38 5.80
N GLY A 54 13.30 5.82 4.91
CA GLY A 54 13.30 4.40 4.56
C GLY A 54 12.20 4.05 3.56
N ILE A 55 12.43 2.98 2.80
CA ILE A 55 11.64 2.64 1.61
C ILE A 55 10.19 2.27 1.93
N SER A 56 9.96 1.51 3.00
CA SER A 56 8.63 1.07 3.44
C SER A 56 7.74 2.22 3.93
N SER A 57 8.33 3.35 4.35
CA SER A 57 7.58 4.50 4.86
C SER A 57 6.74 5.20 3.78
N ALA A 58 7.18 5.19 2.53
CA ALA A 58 6.47 5.85 1.42
C ALA A 58 5.13 5.15 1.11
N GLY A 59 5.13 3.82 1.06
CA GLY A 59 3.90 3.04 0.83
C GLY A 59 2.89 3.23 1.95
N VAL A 60 3.35 3.20 3.21
CA VAL A 60 2.49 3.42 4.39
C VAL A 60 1.94 4.84 4.41
N MET A 61 2.73 5.84 4.03
CA MET A 61 2.28 7.24 3.98
C MET A 61 1.17 7.45 2.96
N GLU A 62 1.35 7.02 1.71
CA GLU A 62 0.32 7.22 0.67
C GLU A 62 -0.93 6.38 0.96
N LEU A 63 -0.78 5.16 1.47
CA LEU A 63 -1.91 4.36 1.92
C LEU A 63 -2.65 5.06 3.08
N GLY A 64 -1.93 5.60 4.07
CA GLY A 64 -2.52 6.31 5.20
C GLY A 64 -3.33 7.54 4.75
N LYS A 65 -2.81 8.33 3.81
CA LYS A 65 -3.54 9.47 3.22
C LYS A 65 -4.81 9.00 2.51
N PHE A 66 -4.73 7.96 1.70
CA PHE A 66 -5.88 7.38 1.01
C PHE A 66 -6.96 6.88 1.98
N LEU A 67 -6.57 6.14 3.03
CA LEU A 67 -7.50 5.62 4.03
C LEU A 67 -8.23 6.76 4.75
N GLN A 68 -7.50 7.81 5.13
CA GLN A 68 -8.07 9.00 5.77
C GLN A 68 -9.08 9.73 4.88
N THR A 69 -8.78 9.91 3.58
CA THR A 69 -9.70 10.59 2.66
C THR A 69 -10.89 9.73 2.23
N SER A 70 -10.77 8.40 2.36
CA SER A 70 -11.79 7.43 1.93
C SER A 70 -12.66 6.88 3.07
N GLY A 71 -12.52 7.45 4.27
CA GLY A 71 -13.35 7.14 5.45
C GLY A 71 -13.00 5.81 6.13
N PHE A 72 -11.80 5.29 5.92
CA PHE A 72 -11.29 4.11 6.64
C PHE A 72 -10.52 4.54 7.89
N THR A 73 -10.57 3.72 8.94
CA THR A 73 -9.81 3.94 10.18
C THR A 73 -8.67 2.94 10.24
N VAL A 74 -7.41 3.40 10.36
CA VAL A 74 -6.27 2.50 10.58
C VAL A 74 -6.33 1.97 12.02
N THR A 75 -6.36 0.65 12.19
CA THR A 75 -6.44 -0.01 13.50
C THR A 75 -5.09 -0.54 13.97
N ALA A 76 -4.20 -0.94 13.06
CA ALA A 76 -2.85 -1.36 13.39
C ALA A 76 -1.88 -1.23 12.21
N ILE A 77 -0.60 -1.01 12.52
CA ILE A 77 0.51 -1.11 11.57
C ILE A 77 1.56 -2.01 12.22
N LYS A 78 1.98 -3.07 11.55
CA LYS A 78 3.00 -3.98 12.07
C LYS A 78 3.87 -4.56 10.96
N SER A 79 5.05 -5.03 11.34
CA SER A 79 5.93 -5.76 10.43
C SER A 79 5.27 -7.07 9.98
N ALA A 80 5.46 -7.39 8.72
CA ALA A 80 5.00 -8.62 8.08
C ALA A 80 6.13 -9.22 7.23
N SER A 81 5.96 -10.47 6.81
CA SER A 81 6.83 -11.13 5.84
C SER A 81 6.04 -11.34 4.56
N ALA A 82 6.54 -10.83 3.43
CA ALA A 82 5.99 -11.11 2.11
C ALA A 82 6.94 -12.07 1.37
N GLY A 83 6.49 -13.30 1.13
CA GLY A 83 7.30 -14.34 0.48
C GLY A 83 8.64 -14.64 1.19
N GLU A 84 9.52 -15.38 0.50
CA GLU A 84 10.86 -15.69 1.00
C GLU A 84 11.72 -14.41 1.08
N SER A 85 11.82 -13.84 2.28
CA SER A 85 12.84 -12.85 2.68
C SER A 85 12.59 -11.36 2.34
N VAL A 86 11.36 -10.93 2.03
CA VAL A 86 11.05 -9.49 1.92
C VAL A 86 10.38 -8.98 3.20
N LEU A 87 11.03 -8.03 3.87
CA LEU A 87 10.41 -7.25 4.94
C LEU A 87 9.22 -6.47 4.37
N ALA A 88 8.04 -6.74 4.91
CA ALA A 88 6.79 -6.11 4.52
C ALA A 88 6.16 -5.40 5.71
N THR A 89 5.15 -4.58 5.45
CA THR A 89 4.35 -3.92 6.47
C THR A 89 2.89 -4.30 6.25
N GLU A 90 2.25 -4.89 7.26
CA GLU A 90 0.81 -5.09 7.26
C GLU A 90 0.14 -3.84 7.88
N VAL A 91 -0.82 -3.28 7.15
CA VAL A 91 -1.70 -2.23 7.62
C VAL A 91 -3.09 -2.82 7.76
N LYS A 92 -3.63 -2.79 8.98
CA LYS A 92 -5.00 -3.15 9.28
C LYS A 92 -5.86 -1.90 9.34
N TYR A 93 -7.07 -2.01 8.81
CA TYR A 93 -8.03 -0.93 8.83
C TYR A 93 -9.44 -1.45 9.07
N GLU A 94 -10.33 -0.57 9.50
CA GLU A 94 -11.74 -0.84 9.65
C GLU A 94 -12.57 0.14 8.81
N LYS A 95 -13.62 -0.37 8.16
CA LYS A 95 -14.68 0.44 7.55
C LYS A 95 -16.04 -0.19 7.82
N SER A 96 -16.96 0.62 8.36
CA SER A 96 -18.33 0.19 8.67
C SER A 96 -18.39 -1.09 9.54
N GLY A 97 -17.46 -1.24 10.49
CA GLY A 97 -17.39 -2.40 11.40
C GLY A 97 -16.78 -3.68 10.80
N LYS A 98 -16.18 -3.62 9.60
CA LYS A 98 -15.41 -4.72 9.02
C LYS A 98 -13.93 -4.39 9.03
N GLU A 99 -13.12 -5.29 9.60
CA GLU A 99 -11.65 -5.19 9.57
C GLU A 99 -11.11 -5.86 8.30
N GLY A 100 -10.24 -5.18 7.57
CA GLY A 100 -9.46 -5.73 6.48
C GLY A 100 -7.97 -5.46 6.68
N SER A 101 -7.12 -6.21 5.98
CA SER A 101 -5.68 -5.98 5.99
C SER A 101 -5.07 -5.92 4.59
N VAL A 102 -4.01 -5.14 4.50
CA VAL A 102 -3.20 -5.00 3.29
C VAL A 102 -1.72 -5.10 3.64
N VAL A 103 -0.98 -5.83 2.83
CA VAL A 103 0.46 -6.05 2.99
C VAL A 103 1.20 -5.24 1.94
N LEU A 104 2.12 -4.38 2.40
CA LEU A 104 2.98 -3.55 1.58
C LEU A 104 4.39 -4.14 1.59
N SER A 105 4.89 -4.54 0.42
CA SER A 105 6.25 -5.06 0.28
C SER A 105 7.04 -4.28 -0.77
N THR A 106 8.35 -4.14 -0.55
CA THR A 106 9.24 -3.44 -1.49
C THR A 106 9.70 -4.40 -2.58
N VAL A 107 9.49 -4.05 -3.84
CA VAL A 107 10.06 -4.76 -4.98
C VAL A 107 11.39 -4.10 -5.33
N ARG A 108 12.49 -4.86 -5.22
CA ARG A 108 13.80 -4.42 -5.73
C ARG A 108 13.81 -4.59 -7.24
N ILE A 109 13.97 -3.49 -7.97
CA ILE A 109 14.26 -3.51 -9.40
C ILE A 109 15.78 -3.54 -9.53
N TYR A 110 16.32 -4.59 -10.16
CA TYR A 110 17.74 -4.70 -10.51
C TYR A 110 18.00 -4.12 -11.89
#